data_AF-A0A2H0YNN3-F1
#
_entry.id   AF-A0A2H0YNN3-F1
#
_cell.length_a   1.000
_cell.length_b   1.000
_cell.length_c   1.000
_cell.angle_alpha   90.00
_cell.angle_beta   90.00
_cell.angle_gamma   90.00
#
_symmetry.space_group_name_H-M   'P 1'
#
loop_
_entity.id
_entity.type
_entity.pdbx_description
1 polymer ?
#
loop_
_entity_poly.entity_id
_entity_poly.type
_entity_poly.pdbx_seq_one_letter_code
_entity_poly.pdbx_strand_id
1 'polypeptide(L)'
;MYISILIAGFGGGALRGLVGFIKHQFSYKKVEFHLPYFSAMMFLSGVVGLLIAVAVKETGIKFLGTDYLSPALAFIIGYAGGDFLENLYKIIIKKSSLYEE
;
A
#
# COMPACT_ATOMS: atom_id res chain seq x y z
N MET A 1 -16.17 -1.25 -11.48
CA MET A 1 -14.72 -1.26 -11.81
C MET A 1 -13.90 -0.36 -10.87
N TYR A 2 -14.27 0.91 -10.65
CA TYR A 2 -13.57 1.78 -9.68
C TYR A 2 -13.70 1.30 -8.22
N ILE A 3 -14.89 0.92 -7.77
CA ILE A 3 -15.13 0.40 -6.41
C ILE A 3 -14.26 -0.84 -6.11
N SER A 4 -14.12 -1.73 -7.08
CA SER A 4 -13.31 -2.96 -6.96
C SER A 4 -11.83 -2.66 -6.69
N ILE A 5 -11.29 -1.64 -7.34
CA ILE A 5 -9.91 -1.16 -7.17
C ILE A 5 -9.74 -0.50 -5.79
N LEU A 6 -10.72 0.29 -5.36
CA LEU A 6 -10.70 0.97 -4.06
C LEU A 6 -10.73 -0.04 -2.91
N ILE A 7 -11.63 -1.02 -2.97
CA ILE A 7 -11.73 -2.09 -1.97
C ILE A 7 -10.46 -2.93 -1.96
N ALA A 8 -9.92 -3.26 -3.13
CA ALA A 8 -8.70 -4.06 -3.23
C ALA A 8 -7.47 -3.30 -2.69
N GLY A 9 -7.30 -2.02 -3.03
CA GLY A 9 -6.22 -1.17 -2.52
C GLY A 9 -6.30 -0.96 -1.01
N PHE A 10 -7.51 -0.72 -0.49
CA PHE A 10 -7.75 -0.68 0.95
C PHE A 10 -7.43 -2.01 1.63
N GLY A 11 -7.88 -3.13 1.04
CA GLY A 11 -7.63 -4.47 1.55
C GLY A 11 -6.14 -4.81 1.62
N GLY A 12 -5.37 -4.43 0.60
CA GLY A 12 -3.90 -4.55 0.60
C GLY A 12 -3.26 -3.73 1.72
N GLY A 13 -3.68 -2.46 1.87
CA GLY A 13 -3.17 -1.58 2.93
C GLY A 13 -3.53 -2.07 4.34
N ALA A 14 -4.73 -2.61 4.53
CA ALA A 14 -5.17 -3.20 5.79
C ALA A 14 -4.35 -4.46 6.14
N LEU A 15 -4.10 -5.35 5.16
CA LEU A 15 -3.24 -6.51 5.33
C LEU A 15 -1.80 -6.13 5.72
N ARG A 16 -1.24 -5.09 5.12
CA ARG A 16 0.07 -4.56 5.54
C ARG A 16 0.04 -4.10 7.00
N GLY A 17 -1.03 -3.41 7.40
CA GLY A 17 -1.24 -2.99 8.80
C GLY A 17 -1.32 -4.17 9.76
N LEU A 18 -2.03 -5.23 9.37
CA LEU A 18 -2.12 -6.47 10.14
C LEU A 18 -0.77 -7.18 10.27
N VAL A 19 -0.01 -7.30 9.18
CA VAL A 19 1.34 -7.90 9.20
C VAL A 19 2.29 -7.08 10.07
N GLY A 20 2.23 -5.75 9.98
CA GLY A 20 3.02 -4.86 10.84
C GLY A 20 2.67 -5.03 12.33
N PHE A 21 1.38 -5.17 12.63
CA PHE A 21 0.92 -5.44 13.99
C PHE A 21 1.38 -6.81 14.51
N ILE A 22 1.26 -7.86 13.71
CA ILE A 22 1.74 -9.20 14.05
C ILE A 22 3.25 -9.18 14.34
N LYS A 23 4.05 -8.52 13.48
CA LYS A 23 5.49 -8.35 13.70
C LYS A 23 5.79 -7.62 15.00
N HIS A 24 5.04 -6.56 15.30
CA HIS A 24 5.19 -5.83 16.56
C HIS A 24 4.89 -6.73 17.77
N GLN A 25 3.80 -7.50 17.74
CA GLN A 25 3.47 -8.45 18.81
C GLN A 25 4.55 -9.52 19.02
N PHE A 26 5.13 -10.07 17.94
CA PHE A 26 6.20 -11.07 18.06
C PHE A 26 7.54 -10.50 18.51
N SER A 27 7.82 -9.22 18.25
CA SER A 27 9.10 -8.60 18.60
C SER A 27 9.22 -8.22 20.08
N TYR A 28 8.08 -8.00 20.77
CA TYR A 28 8.06 -7.53 22.16
C TYR A 28 7.40 -8.56 23.10
N LYS A 29 8.10 -8.94 24.18
CA LYS A 29 7.68 -10.01 25.12
C LYS A 29 6.42 -9.68 25.96
N LYS A 30 6.00 -8.42 26.04
CA LYS A 30 4.77 -7.95 26.71
C LYS A 30 4.25 -6.74 25.95
N VAL A 31 3.20 -6.90 25.18
CA VAL A 31 2.51 -5.77 24.53
C VAL A 31 1.07 -5.79 24.99
N GLU A 32 0.62 -4.71 25.61
CA GLU A 32 -0.79 -4.56 25.96
C GLU A 32 -1.58 -4.34 24.67
N PHE A 33 -2.58 -5.20 24.44
CA PHE A 33 -3.39 -5.13 23.24
C PHE A 33 -4.42 -4.00 23.39
N HIS A 34 -4.10 -2.83 22.85
CA HIS A 34 -5.05 -1.72 22.75
C HIS A 34 -5.87 -1.82 21.47
N LEU A 35 -7.07 -2.43 21.58
CA LEU A 35 -8.03 -2.58 20.48
C LEU A 35 -8.29 -1.26 19.69
N PRO A 36 -8.49 -0.09 20.35
CA PRO A 36 -8.75 1.16 19.61
C PRO A 36 -7.55 1.60 18.76
N TYR A 37 -6.34 1.44 19.29
CA TYR A 37 -5.10 1.78 18.61
C TYR A 37 -4.86 0.84 17.41
N PHE A 38 -5.09 -0.45 17.60
CA PHE A 38 -5.02 -1.45 16.52
C PHE A 38 -5.98 -1.12 15.38
N SER A 39 -7.26 -0.89 15.69
CA SER A 39 -8.27 -0.58 14.68
C SER A 39 -7.98 0.74 13.97
N ALA A 40 -7.55 1.78 14.70
CA ALA A 40 -7.18 3.06 14.11
C ALA A 40 -5.97 2.93 13.17
N MET A 41 -4.92 2.21 13.58
CA MET A 41 -3.72 2.01 12.77
C MET A 41 -3.97 1.13 11.55
N MET A 42 -4.78 0.07 11.68
CA MET A 42 -5.19 -0.73 10.53
C MET A 42 -6.02 0.09 9.54
N PHE A 43 -6.97 0.89 10.04
CA PHE A 43 -7.79 1.75 9.20
C PHE A 43 -6.94 2.79 8.47
N LEU A 44 -6.02 3.47 9.16
CA LEU A 44 -5.07 4.40 8.55
C LEU A 44 -4.23 3.71 7.47
N SER A 45 -3.70 2.52 7.74
CA SER A 45 -2.93 1.76 6.76
C SER A 45 -3.76 1.38 5.54
N GLY A 46 -5.03 1.01 5.72
CA GLY A 46 -5.97 0.77 4.63
C GLY A 46 -6.23 2.03 3.80
N VAL A 47 -6.46 3.18 4.44
CA VAL A 47 -6.64 4.47 3.75
C VAL A 47 -5.40 4.82 2.92
N VAL A 48 -4.20 4.64 3.48
CA VAL A 48 -2.95 4.85 2.74
C VAL A 48 -2.85 3.93 1.52
N GLY A 49 -3.17 2.63 1.66
CA GLY A 49 -3.17 1.68 0.55
C GLY A 49 -4.16 2.07 -0.56
N LEU A 50 -5.34 2.56 -0.18
CA LEU A 50 -6.33 3.09 -1.12
C LEU A 50 -5.81 4.32 -1.86
N LEU A 51 -5.26 5.31 -1.14
CA LEU A 51 -4.73 6.54 -1.74
C LEU A 51 -3.64 6.24 -2.77
N ILE A 52 -2.76 5.29 -2.47
CA ILE A 52 -1.67 4.90 -3.36
C ILE A 52 -2.22 4.18 -4.59
N ALA A 53 -3.17 3.25 -4.44
CA ALA A 53 -3.80 2.59 -5.58
C ALA A 53 -4.52 3.59 -6.51
N VAL A 54 -5.14 4.63 -5.96
CA VAL A 54 -5.75 5.71 -6.75
C VAL A 54 -4.69 6.56 -7.44
N ALA A 55 -3.65 6.99 -6.72
CA ALA A 55 -2.58 7.78 -7.31
C ALA A 55 -1.91 7.06 -8.50
N VAL A 56 -1.62 5.77 -8.35
CA VAL A 56 -1.01 4.94 -9.42
C VAL A 56 -1.98 4.73 -10.59
N LYS A 57 -3.29 4.73 -10.35
CA LYS A 57 -4.27 4.68 -11.44
C LYS A 57 -4.27 5.98 -12.23
N GLU A 58 -4.23 7.13 -11.55
CA GLU A 58 -4.25 8.45 -12.17
C GLU A 58 -2.94 8.81 -12.88
N THR A 59 -1.81 8.16 -12.57
CA THR A 59 -0.57 8.36 -13.34
C THR A 59 -0.65 7.82 -14.78
N GLY A 60 -1.70 7.07 -15.13
CA GLY A 60 -1.91 6.56 -16.50
C GLY A 60 -0.86 5.55 -16.96
N ILE A 61 -0.10 4.96 -16.02
CA ILE A 61 0.95 4.00 -16.32
C ILE A 61 0.31 2.68 -16.76
N LYS A 62 0.63 2.25 -17.98
CA LYS A 62 0.16 0.98 -18.53
C LYS A 62 0.93 -0.16 -17.89
N PHE A 63 0.28 -0.91 -17.02
CA PHE A 63 0.82 -2.15 -16.48
C PHE A 63 0.41 -3.31 -17.39
N LEU A 64 1.37 -4.19 -17.74
CA LEU A 64 1.13 -5.38 -18.59
C LEU A 64 0.46 -5.09 -19.96
N GLY A 65 0.71 -3.90 -20.54
CA GLY A 65 0.15 -3.53 -21.85
C GLY A 65 -1.36 -3.31 -21.85
N THR A 66 -2.01 -3.24 -20.68
CA THR A 66 -3.44 -2.94 -20.54
C THR A 66 -3.63 -1.55 -19.94
N ASP A 67 -4.60 -0.80 -20.46
CA ASP A 67 -4.97 0.55 -19.97
C ASP A 67 -5.73 0.51 -18.63
N TYR A 68 -5.93 -0.68 -18.06
CA TYR A 68 -6.78 -0.89 -16.90
C TYR A 68 -5.98 -1.44 -15.73
N LEU A 69 -6.06 -0.75 -14.60
CA LEU A 69 -5.51 -1.25 -13.34
C LEU A 69 -6.42 -2.36 -12.80
N SER A 70 -5.94 -3.61 -12.79
CA SER A 70 -6.72 -4.75 -12.30
C SER A 70 -6.89 -4.67 -10.77
N PRO A 71 -8.01 -5.15 -10.20
CA PRO A 71 -8.17 -5.19 -8.74
C PRO A 71 -7.06 -5.96 -8.02
N ALA A 72 -6.54 -7.03 -8.63
CA ALA A 72 -5.40 -7.78 -8.09
C ALA A 72 -4.14 -6.91 -8.00
N LEU A 73 -3.87 -6.10 -9.03
CA LEU A 73 -2.75 -5.16 -9.00
C LEU A 73 -2.96 -4.06 -7.96
N ALA A 74 -4.19 -3.53 -7.85
CA ALA A 74 -4.54 -2.56 -6.82
C ALA A 74 -4.27 -3.07 -5.40
N PHE A 75 -4.57 -4.34 -5.16
CA PHE A 75 -4.29 -5.00 -3.89
C PHE A 75 -2.79 -5.09 -3.60
N ILE A 76 -1.98 -5.50 -4.59
CA ILE A 76 -0.51 -5.58 -4.45
C ILE A 76 0.06 -4.18 -4.18
N ILE A 77 -0.40 -3.17 -4.93
CA ILE A 77 0.00 -1.76 -4.77
C ILE A 77 -0.36 -1.28 -3.35
N GLY A 78 -1.59 -1.55 -2.89
CA GLY A 78 -2.03 -1.18 -1.55
C GLY A 78 -1.21 -1.85 -0.44
N TYR A 79 -0.82 -3.12 -0.63
CA TYR A 79 0.01 -3.86 0.31
C TYR A 79 1.46 -3.38 0.35
N ALA A 80 2.05 -3.09 -0.82
CA ALA A 80 3.40 -2.52 -0.91
C ALA A 80 3.43 -1.07 -0.39
N GLY A 81 2.32 -0.34 -0.53
CA GLY A 81 2.13 0.98 0.07
C GLY A 81 3.16 2.00 -0.45
N GLY A 82 3.75 2.76 0.47
CA GLY A 82 4.66 3.87 0.14
C GLY A 82 5.89 3.42 -0.65
N ASP A 83 6.41 2.23 -0.37
CA ASP A 83 7.56 1.67 -1.07
C ASP A 83 7.27 1.47 -2.56
N PHE A 84 6.03 1.14 -2.93
CA PHE A 84 5.63 1.04 -4.33
C PHE A 84 5.66 2.42 -5.00
N LEU A 85 5.12 3.44 -4.33
CA LEU A 85 5.09 4.80 -4.87
C LEU A 85 6.49 5.36 -5.06
N GLU A 86 7.40 5.13 -4.10
CA GLU A 86 8.80 5.55 -4.20
C GLU A 86 9.50 4.88 -5.39
N ASN A 87 9.35 3.56 -5.52
CA ASN A 87 9.96 2.82 -6.63
C ASN A 87 9.35 3.21 -7.98
N LEU A 88 8.04 3.48 -8.03
CA LEU A 88 7.38 3.99 -9.22
C LEU A 88 7.95 5.36 -9.61
N TYR A 89 8.13 6.25 -8.64
CA TYR A 89 8.73 7.55 -8.86
C TYR A 89 10.16 7.43 -9.41
N LYS A 90 11.01 6.54 -8.83
CA LYS A 90 12.36 6.24 -9.34
C LYS A 90 12.36 5.80 -10.81
N ILE A 91 11.40 4.97 -11.22
CA ILE A 91 11.25 4.53 -12.60
C ILE A 91 10.90 5.71 -13.52
N ILE A 92 9.96 6.57 -13.11
CA ILE A 92 9.54 7.74 -13.88
C ILE A 92 10.72 8.70 -14.10
N ILE A 93 11.50 8.98 -13.06
CA ILE A 93 12.67 9.87 -13.13
C ILE A 93 13.92 9.20 -13.73
N LYS A 94 13.85 7.90 -14.07
CA LYS A 94 14.98 7.08 -14.56
C LYS A 94 16.24 7.13 -13.68
N LYS A 95 16.09 7.36 -12.36
CA LYS A 95 17.19 7.43 -11.39
C LYS A 95 17.12 6.21 -10.48
N SER A 96 18.24 5.51 -10.28
CA SER A 96 18.27 4.32 -9.40
C SER A 96 18.16 4.67 -7.91
N SER A 97 18.56 5.89 -7.54
CA SER A 97 18.51 6.41 -6.17
C SER A 97 17.92 7.83 -6.13
N LEU A 98 17.02 8.07 -5.17
CA LEU A 98 16.48 9.41 -4.88
C LEU A 98 17.50 10.26 -4.11
N TYR A 99 18.37 9.60 -3.35
CA TYR A 99 19.47 10.23 -2.62
C TYR A 99 20.72 10.21 -3.52
N GLU A 100 21.29 11.38 -3.77
CA GLU A 100 22.65 11.49 -4.31
C GLU A 100 23.62 11.07 -3.21
N GLU A 101 24.44 10.06 -3.50
CA GLU A 101 25.73 9.92 -2.83
C GLU A 101 26.74 10.77 -3.61
#